data_AF-A0AAP8QFU0-F1
#
_entry.id   AF-A0AAP8QFU0-F1
#
_cell.length_a   1.000
_cell.length_b   1.000
_cell.length_c   1.000
_cell.angle_alpha   90.00
_cell.angle_beta   90.00
_cell.angle_gamma   90.00
#
_symmetry.space_group_name_H-M   'P 1'
#
loop_
_entity.id
_entity.type
_entity.pdbx_description
1 polymer ?
#
loop_
_entity_poly.entity_id
_entity_poly.type
_entity_poly.pdbx_seq_one_letter_code
_entity_poly.pdbx_strand_id
1 'polypeptide(L)' 'MKLSKLYANNTTSLELERYESSKRSQYGKVRGHYRWDLAKVWFRTTNDNFFKIYGFNFVPRGKLHEEAREFVWTRANQ' A
#
# COMPACT_ATOMS: atom_id res chain seq x y z
N MET A 1 -5.63 7.85 32.02
CA MET A 1 -6.26 7.86 30.67
C MET A 1 -5.28 7.54 29.52
N LYS A 2 -4.27 6.66 29.72
CA LYS A 2 -3.28 6.29 28.67
C LYS A 2 -3.52 4.93 28.02
N LEU A 3 -4.22 4.02 28.70
CA LEU A 3 -4.43 2.64 28.24
C LEU A 3 -5.38 2.55 27.03
N SER A 4 -6.49 3.29 27.03
CA SER A 4 -7.48 3.25 25.95
C SER A 4 -6.93 3.67 24.58
N LYS A 5 -6.04 4.67 24.54
CA LYS A 5 -5.35 5.08 23.31
C LYS A 5 -4.37 4.02 22.81
N LEU A 6 -3.67 3.34 23.72
CA LEU A 6 -2.69 2.30 23.37
C LEU A 6 -3.36 1.06 22.74
N TYR A 7 -4.49 0.62 23.32
CA TYR A 7 -5.28 -0.48 22.76
C TYR A 7 -5.90 -0.12 21.41
N ALA A 8 -6.46 1.08 21.27
CA ALA A 8 -7.03 1.54 20.00
C ALA A 8 -5.97 1.58 18.88
N ASN A 9 -4.78 2.11 19.17
CA ASN A 9 -3.69 2.18 18.21
C ASN A 9 -3.21 0.78 17.77
N ASN A 10 -3.13 -0.18 18.69
CA ASN A 10 -2.73 -1.55 18.37
C ASN A 10 -3.77 -2.27 17.50
N THR A 11 -5.06 -2.08 17.78
CA THR A 11 -6.15 -2.65 16.98
C THR A 11 -6.12 -2.10 15.55
N THR A 12 -5.97 -0.78 15.39
CA THR A 12 -5.87 -0.15 14.06
C THR A 12 -4.67 -0.68 13.27
N SER A 13 -3.50 -0.83 13.89
CA SER A 13 -2.32 -1.40 13.22
C SER A 13 -2.55 -2.84 12.74
N LEU A 14 -3.15 -3.68 13.56
CA LEU A 14 -3.46 -5.08 13.20
C LEU A 14 -4.47 -5.18 12.05
N GLU A 15 -5.51 -4.36 12.07
CA GLU A 15 -6.51 -4.32 10.99
C GLU A 15 -5.87 -3.88 9.66
N LEU A 16 -4.97 -2.91 9.72
CA LEU A 16 -4.23 -2.43 8.56
C LEU A 16 -3.31 -3.51 8.01
N GLU A 17 -2.57 -4.22 8.84
CA GLU A 17 -1.72 -5.34 8.40
C GLU A 17 -2.54 -6.46 7.74
N ARG A 18 -3.72 -6.78 8.30
CA ARG A 18 -4.64 -7.76 7.69
C ARG A 18 -5.17 -7.28 6.34
N TYR A 19 -5.57 -6.02 6.25
CA TYR A 19 -6.01 -5.42 4.99
C TYR A 19 -4.89 -5.47 3.95
N GLU A 20 -3.68 -5.04 4.29
CA GLU A 20 -2.54 -5.08 3.36
C GLU A 20 -2.20 -6.50 2.93
N SER A 21 -2.23 -7.46 3.85
CA SER A 21 -1.98 -8.88 3.55
C SER A 21 -3.04 -9.46 2.61
N SER A 22 -4.31 -9.12 2.83
CA SER A 22 -5.42 -9.48 1.95
C SER A 22 -5.21 -8.91 0.54
N LYS A 23 -4.84 -7.63 0.42
CA LYS A 23 -4.56 -6.99 -0.89
C LYS A 23 -3.35 -7.59 -1.59
N ARG A 24 -2.28 -7.92 -0.85
CA ARG A 24 -1.12 -8.65 -1.39
C ARG A 24 -1.51 -10.01 -1.95
N SER A 25 -2.37 -10.75 -1.26
CA SER A 25 -2.90 -12.03 -1.72
C SER A 25 -3.79 -11.87 -2.95
N GLN A 26 -4.72 -10.90 -2.93
CA GLN A 26 -5.68 -10.63 -3.99
C GLN A 26 -4.99 -10.31 -5.33
N TYR A 27 -3.97 -9.44 -5.30
CA TYR A 27 -3.33 -8.96 -6.51
C TYR A 27 -2.08 -9.76 -6.91
N GLY A 28 -1.52 -10.54 -5.99
CA GLY A 28 -0.35 -11.37 -6.25
C GLY A 28 0.92 -10.55 -6.54
N LYS A 29 1.85 -11.19 -7.25
CA LYS A 29 3.20 -10.66 -7.49
C LYS A 29 3.48 -10.41 -8.97
N VAL A 30 4.39 -9.48 -9.23
CA VAL A 30 5.06 -9.29 -10.51
C VAL A 30 6.55 -9.12 -10.23
N ARG A 31 7.39 -9.90 -10.94
CA ARG A 31 8.85 -9.89 -10.77
C ARG A 31 9.29 -10.02 -9.29
N GLY A 32 8.62 -10.88 -8.53
CA GLY A 32 8.93 -11.11 -7.11
C GLY A 32 8.33 -10.09 -6.12
N HIS A 33 7.77 -8.98 -6.59
CA HIS A 33 7.20 -7.92 -5.75
C HIS A 33 5.67 -7.96 -5.74
N TYR A 34 5.04 -7.69 -4.59
CA TYR A 34 3.58 -7.60 -4.52
C TYR A 34 3.07 -6.39 -5.29
N ARG A 35 2.10 -6.63 -6.19
CA ARG A 35 1.51 -5.58 -7.02
C ARG A 35 0.84 -4.48 -6.18
N TRP A 36 0.28 -4.85 -5.03
CA TRP A 36 -0.27 -3.91 -4.05
C TRP A 36 0.78 -2.93 -3.53
N ASP A 37 1.96 -3.42 -3.14
CA ASP A 37 3.01 -2.55 -2.61
C ASP A 37 3.61 -1.65 -3.70
N LEU A 38 3.81 -2.21 -4.90
CA LEU A 38 4.25 -1.42 -6.06
C LEU A 38 3.26 -0.30 -6.39
N ALA A 39 1.95 -0.59 -6.38
CA ALA A 39 0.93 0.42 -6.66
C ALA A 39 0.94 1.57 -5.65
N LYS A 40 1.09 1.27 -4.35
CA LYS A 40 1.22 2.31 -3.32
C LYS A 40 2.47 3.18 -3.54
N VAL A 41 3.61 2.57 -3.88
CA VAL A 41 4.86 3.31 -4.13
C VAL A 41 4.74 4.18 -5.38
N TRP A 42 4.06 3.69 -6.42
CA TRP A 42 3.81 4.44 -7.65
C TRP A 42 3.12 5.79 -7.40
N PHE A 43 2.14 5.85 -6.48
CA PHE A 43 1.48 7.11 -6.11
C PHE A 43 2.33 8.06 -5.25
N ARG A 44 3.45 7.57 -4.70
CA ARG A 44 4.28 8.31 -3.73
C ARG A 44 5.64 8.73 -4.30
N THR A 45 5.93 8.42 -5.55
CA THR A 45 7.24 8.68 -6.17
C THR A 45 7.12 8.99 -7.66
N THR A 46 8.21 9.46 -8.26
CA THR A 46 8.29 9.70 -9.71
C THR A 46 8.61 8.40 -10.45
N ASN A 47 8.32 8.34 -11.75
CA ASN A 47 8.64 7.17 -12.57
C ASN A 47 10.15 6.84 -12.54
N ASP A 48 11.01 7.84 -12.64
CA ASP A 48 12.47 7.65 -12.59
C ASP A 48 12.92 7.03 -11.26
N ASN A 49 12.38 7.51 -10.14
CA ASN A 49 12.70 6.96 -8.83
C ASN A 49 12.14 5.55 -8.66
N PHE A 50 10.93 5.29 -9.19
CA PHE A 50 10.36 3.95 -9.21
C PHE A 50 11.29 2.98 -9.94
N PHE A 51 11.75 3.36 -11.14
CA PHE A 51 12.65 2.54 -11.94
C PHE A 51 14.00 2.33 -11.24
N LYS A 52 14.55 3.35 -10.57
CA LYS A 52 15.78 3.20 -9.78
C LYS A 52 15.64 2.21 -8.62
N ILE A 53 14.48 2.16 -7.97
CA ILE A 53 14.23 1.26 -6.83
C ILE A 53 14.01 -0.19 -7.29
N TYR A 54 13.23 -0.39 -8.34
CA TYR A 54 12.77 -1.74 -8.73
C TYR A 54 13.43 -2.30 -9.99
N GLY A 55 14.10 -1.48 -10.80
CA GLY A 55 14.71 -1.88 -12.08
C GLY A 55 13.70 -2.17 -13.20
N PHE A 56 12.43 -1.77 -13.03
CA PHE A 56 11.40 -1.91 -14.05
C PHE A 56 10.27 -0.89 -13.89
N ASN A 57 9.53 -0.67 -14.97
CA ASN A 57 8.33 0.17 -14.95
C ASN A 57 7.11 -0.65 -14.58
N PHE A 58 6.29 -0.08 -13.71
CA PHE A 58 5.01 -0.65 -13.29
C PHE A 58 3.96 0.45 -13.35
N VAL A 59 2.82 0.16 -13.96
CA VAL A 59 1.68 1.06 -14.00
C VAL A 59 0.47 0.31 -13.45
N PRO A 60 -0.06 0.66 -12.26
CA PRO A 60 -1.26 0.03 -11.74
C PRO A 60 -2.45 0.38 -12.65
N ARG A 61 -3.37 -0.58 -12.84
CA ARG A 61 -4.56 -0.42 -13.70
C ARG A 61 -5.81 -1.01 -13.05
N GLY A 62 -6.98 -0.51 -13.45
CA GLY A 62 -8.28 -0.98 -12.96
C GLY A 62 -8.41 -0.86 -11.44
N LYS A 63 -9.05 -1.87 -10.81
CA LYS A 63 -9.28 -1.89 -9.36
C LYS A 63 -8.01 -1.71 -8.51
N LEU A 64 -6.87 -2.25 -8.96
CA LEU A 64 -5.60 -2.06 -8.24
C LEU A 64 -5.19 -0.59 -8.18
N HIS A 65 -5.41 0.16 -9.26
CA HIS A 65 -5.12 1.60 -9.28
C HIS A 65 -6.06 2.35 -8.33
N GLU A 66 -7.36 2.14 -8.44
CA GLU A 66 -8.39 2.83 -7.65
C GLU A 66 -8.20 2.61 -6.15
N GLU A 67 -8.08 1.34 -5.73
CA GLU A 67 -7.94 1.00 -4.31
C GLU A 67 -6.61 1.48 -3.72
N ALA A 68 -5.50 1.38 -4.47
CA ALA A 68 -4.21 1.87 -3.98
C ALA A 68 -4.18 3.41 -3.90
N ARG A 69 -4.83 4.10 -4.84
CA ARG A 69 -5.06 5.55 -4.80
C ARG A 69 -5.80 5.92 -3.53
N GLU A 70 -6.99 5.36 -3.32
CA GLU A 70 -7.81 5.66 -2.15
C GLU A 70 -7.05 5.41 -0.84
N PHE A 71 -6.34 4.28 -0.75
CA PHE A 71 -5.53 3.96 0.42
C PHE A 71 -4.42 4.99 0.68
N VAL A 72 -3.66 5.38 -0.35
CA VAL A 72 -2.56 6.34 -0.20
C VAL A 72 -3.08 7.72 0.18
N TRP A 73 -4.15 8.20 -0.46
CA TRP A 73 -4.73 9.51 -0.18
C TRP A 73 -5.38 9.59 1.20
N THR A 74 -6.08 8.54 1.63
CA THR A 74 -6.68 8.48 2.97
C THR A 74 -5.61 8.56 4.05
N ARG A 75 -4.44 7.93 3.81
CA ARG A 75 -3.29 7.98 4.72
C ARG A 75 -2.49 9.28 4.65
N ALA A 76 -2.52 10.00 3.53
CA ALA A 76 -1.82 11.27 3.40
C ALA A 76 -2.55 12.41 4.13
N ASN A 77 -3.87 12.25 4.37
CA ASN A 77 -4.71 13.22 5.05
C ASN A 77 -4.99 12.86 6.53
N GLN A 78 -4.32 11.83 7.06
CA GLN A 78 -4.32 11.45 8.48
C GLN A 78 -3.07 11.98 9.16
#